data_AF-A0A1I0QTV2-F1
#
_entry.id   AF-A0A1I0QTV2-F1
#
_cell.length_a   1.000
_cell.length_b   1.000
_cell.length_c   1.000
_cell.angle_alpha   90.00
_cell.angle_beta   90.00
_cell.angle_gamma   90.00
#
_symmetry.space_group_name_H-M   'P 1'
#
loop_
_entity.id
_entity.type
_entity.pdbx_description
1 polymer ?
#
loop_
_entity_poly.entity_id
_entity_poly.type
_entity_poly.pdbx_seq_one_letter_code
_entity_poly.pdbx_strand_id
1 'polypeptide(L)'
;MKKVIKVIFAISFVFYLLLLVSILYLRPNFIHHWSYIEYIKYSINIIPFKNISRYIIALFTGSMNLSAPITNLGGNLILLFPMGLYLPFFIKKIKKVSTFSVWIIIIIFLLELIQLLTTRGAFDIDDIILNTLGAILGFVIWRTKPIQKLLK
;
A
#
# COMPACT_ATOMS: atom_id res chain seq x y z
N MET A 1 21.33 -4.02 24.25
CA MET A 1 21.26 -3.76 22.79
C MET A 1 19.94 -4.20 22.15
N LYS A 2 19.51 -5.47 22.26
CA LYS A 2 18.25 -5.95 21.64
C LYS A 2 16.99 -5.18 22.06
N LYS A 3 16.87 -4.80 23.35
CA LYS A 3 15.73 -4.00 23.84
C LYS A 3 15.68 -2.61 23.19
N VAL A 4 16.84 -1.96 23.03
CA VAL A 4 16.97 -0.66 22.36
C VAL A 4 16.56 -0.77 20.89
N ILE A 5 17.04 -1.79 20.17
CA ILE A 5 16.66 -2.04 18.77
C ILE A 5 15.15 -2.21 18.62
N LYS A 6 14.49 -2.96 19.53
CA LYS A 6 13.04 -3.14 19.53
C LYS A 6 12.28 -1.83 19.75
N VAL A 7 12.78 -0.96 20.63
CA VAL A 7 12.19 0.36 20.87
C VAL A 7 12.35 1.26 19.64
N ILE A 8 13.55 1.30 19.05
CA ILE A 8 13.79 2.06 17.81
C ILE A 8 12.87 1.59 16.67
N PHE A 9 12.74 0.27 16.50
CA PHE A 9 11.86 -0.33 15.50
C PHE A 9 10.37 0.00 15.75
N ALA A 10 9.95 0.12 17.00
CA ALA A 10 8.60 0.56 17.33
C ALA A 10 8.37 2.05 17.07
N ILE A 11 9.35 2.89 17.36
CA ILE A 11 9.29 4.32 17.02
C ILE A 11 9.24 4.50 15.49
N SER A 12 10.06 3.77 14.74
CA SER A 12 10.04 3.83 13.27
C SER A 12 8.72 3.34 12.69
N PHE A 13 8.04 2.40 13.35
CA PHE A 13 6.70 1.98 12.95
C PHE A 13 5.67 3.10 13.11
N VAL A 14 5.68 3.82 14.24
CA VAL A 14 4.78 4.96 14.46
C VAL A 14 5.03 6.04 13.41
N PHE A 15 6.30 6.37 13.17
CA PHE A 15 6.66 7.33 12.12
C PHE A 15 6.20 6.88 10.73
N TYR A 16 6.38 5.60 10.39
CA TYR A 16 5.87 5.02 9.15
C TYR A 16 4.34 5.15 9.03
N LEU A 17 3.58 4.88 10.10
CA LEU A 17 2.12 5.04 10.07
C LEU A 17 1.71 6.49 9.85
N LEU A 18 2.39 7.45 10.47
CA LEU A 18 2.14 8.88 10.25
C LEU A 18 2.41 9.28 8.80
N LEU A 19 3.52 8.80 8.22
CA LEU A 19 3.83 9.03 6.80
C LEU A 19 2.79 8.37 5.89
N LEU A 20 2.38 7.14 6.18
CA LEU A 20 1.37 6.42 5.41
C LEU A 20 0.04 7.19 5.39
N VAL A 21 -0.44 7.62 6.56
CA VAL A 21 -1.66 8.44 6.67
C VAL A 21 -1.50 9.77 5.93
N SER A 22 -0.35 10.43 6.08
CA SER A 22 -0.07 11.69 5.38
C SER A 22 -0.14 11.52 3.85
N ILE A 23 0.53 10.50 3.32
CA ILE A 23 0.58 10.23 1.87
C ILE A 23 -0.81 9.87 1.32
N LEU A 24 -1.58 9.05 2.05
CA LEU A 24 -2.88 8.55 1.59
C LEU A 24 -4.01 9.59 1.72
N TYR A 25 -4.01 10.40 2.78
CA TYR A 25 -5.19 11.19 3.16
C TYR A 25 -4.96 12.70 3.22
N LEU A 26 -3.71 13.19 3.24
CA LEU A 26 -3.44 14.64 3.28
C LEU A 26 -3.17 15.24 1.89
N ARG A 27 -3.29 14.45 0.81
CA ARG A 27 -3.25 14.98 -0.55
C ARG A 27 -4.43 15.94 -0.80
N PRO A 28 -4.21 17.07 -1.51
CA PRO A 28 -5.28 18.00 -1.84
C PRO A 28 -6.43 17.28 -2.55
N ASN A 29 -7.67 17.58 -2.15
CA ASN A 29 -8.83 17.07 -2.87
C ASN A 29 -8.87 17.74 -4.24
N PHE A 30 -8.74 16.96 -5.32
CA PHE A 30 -8.78 17.47 -6.69
C PHE A 30 -10.22 17.64 -7.22
N ILE A 31 -11.23 17.42 -6.38
CA ILE A 31 -12.64 17.33 -6.81
C ILE A 31 -13.33 18.65 -6.49
N HIS A 32 -13.17 19.64 -7.37
CA HIS A 32 -13.91 20.90 -7.29
C HIS A 32 -15.15 20.93 -8.20
N HIS A 33 -15.35 19.91 -9.05
CA HIS A 33 -16.36 19.96 -10.13
C HIS A 33 -17.31 18.76 -10.25
N TRP A 34 -17.11 17.67 -9.50
CA TRP A 34 -18.00 16.50 -9.57
C TRP A 34 -18.95 16.44 -8.37
N SER A 35 -20.18 15.97 -8.61
CA SER A 35 -21.04 15.52 -7.52
C SER A 35 -20.47 14.25 -6.87
N TYR A 36 -20.89 13.97 -5.63
CA TYR A 36 -20.44 12.77 -4.91
C TYR A 36 -20.76 11.46 -5.67
N ILE A 37 -21.94 11.41 -6.33
CA ILE A 37 -22.38 10.23 -7.09
C ILE A 37 -21.51 10.03 -8.33
N GLU A 38 -21.21 11.10 -9.07
CA GLU A 38 -20.32 11.03 -10.23
C GLU A 38 -18.92 10.59 -9.82
N TYR A 39 -18.40 11.17 -8.74
CA TYR A 39 -17.11 10.76 -8.18
C TYR A 39 -17.09 9.26 -7.86
N ILE A 40 -18.04 8.75 -7.08
CA ILE A 40 -18.12 7.31 -6.76
C ILE A 40 -18.15 6.45 -8.04
N LYS A 41 -18.92 6.86 -9.05
CA LYS A 41 -19.05 6.13 -10.32
C LYS A 41 -17.74 6.05 -11.10
N TYR A 42 -16.95 7.13 -11.11
CA TYR A 42 -15.70 7.20 -11.87
C TYR A 42 -14.46 6.79 -11.07
N SER A 43 -14.58 6.68 -9.74
CA SER A 43 -13.48 6.34 -8.83
C SER A 43 -13.49 4.89 -8.35
N ILE A 44 -14.23 4.01 -9.02
CA ILE A 44 -14.20 2.56 -8.74
C ILE A 44 -13.62 1.82 -9.95
N ASN A 45 -12.53 1.09 -9.74
CA ASN A 45 -12.01 0.09 -10.65
C ASN A 45 -12.03 -1.29 -10.00
N ILE A 46 -12.89 -2.17 -10.51
CA ILE A 46 -12.97 -3.58 -10.08
C ILE A 46 -12.41 -4.55 -11.12
N ILE A 47 -11.94 -4.06 -12.27
CA ILE A 47 -11.41 -4.89 -13.34
C ILE A 47 -9.90 -5.03 -13.13
N PRO A 48 -9.40 -6.24 -12.79
CA PRO A 48 -7.99 -6.45 -12.57
C PRO A 48 -7.16 -6.13 -13.81
N PHE A 49 -6.00 -5.55 -13.57
CA PHE A 49 -5.00 -5.11 -14.52
C PHE A 49 -5.43 -3.98 -15.47
N LYS A 50 -6.63 -3.40 -15.31
CA LYS A 50 -7.13 -2.36 -16.23
C LYS A 50 -6.22 -1.13 -16.23
N ASN A 51 -5.89 -0.60 -15.05
CA ASN A 51 -5.07 0.59 -14.93
C ASN A 51 -3.60 0.27 -15.17
N ILE A 52 -3.12 -0.89 -14.73
CA ILE A 52 -1.79 -1.40 -15.07
C ILE A 52 -1.59 -1.47 -16.59
N SER A 53 -2.50 -2.10 -17.33
CA SER A 53 -2.42 -2.18 -18.79
C SER A 53 -2.49 -0.80 -19.44
N ARG A 54 -3.35 0.10 -18.95
CA ARG A 54 -3.42 1.49 -19.44
C ARG A 54 -2.08 2.21 -19.28
N TYR A 55 -1.43 2.08 -18.12
CA TYR A 55 -0.12 2.66 -17.88
C TYR A 55 0.96 2.06 -18.78
N ILE A 56 0.98 0.74 -18.93
CA ILE A 56 1.92 0.05 -19.82
C ILE A 56 1.78 0.52 -21.26
N ILE A 57 0.54 0.58 -21.79
CA ILE A 57 0.28 1.07 -23.15
C ILE A 57 0.71 2.53 -23.30
N ALA A 58 0.42 3.37 -22.30
CA ALA A 58 0.80 4.77 -22.32
C ALA A 58 2.33 4.97 -22.36
N LEU A 59 3.07 4.10 -21.65
CA LEU A 59 4.54 4.08 -21.68
C LEU A 59 5.08 3.67 -23.06
N PHE A 60 4.52 2.63 -23.68
CA PHE A 60 4.97 2.16 -25.00
C PHE A 60 4.63 3.11 -26.14
N THR A 61 3.50 3.82 -26.03
CA THR A 61 3.04 4.76 -27.06
C THR A 61 3.61 6.16 -26.91
N GLY A 62 4.34 6.44 -25.81
CA GLY A 62 4.85 7.78 -25.49
C GLY A 62 3.75 8.82 -25.25
N SER A 63 2.51 8.37 -25.02
CA SER A 63 1.32 9.24 -24.89
C SER A 63 1.18 9.87 -23.50
N MET A 64 2.02 9.49 -22.54
CA MET A 64 2.02 10.01 -21.17
C MET A 64 3.44 10.18 -20.65
N ASN A 65 3.65 11.21 -19.81
CA ASN A 65 4.89 11.37 -19.07
C ASN A 65 5.17 10.15 -18.18
N LEU A 66 6.36 9.56 -18.34
CA LEU A 66 6.84 8.39 -17.59
C LEU A 66 6.71 8.51 -16.06
N SER A 67 6.73 9.74 -15.53
CA SER A 67 6.64 9.99 -14.10
C SER A 67 5.33 9.52 -13.46
N ALA A 68 4.19 9.63 -14.14
CA ALA A 68 2.89 9.28 -13.56
C ALA A 68 2.70 7.75 -13.41
N PRO A 69 2.95 6.92 -14.45
CA PRO A 69 2.94 5.46 -14.33
C PRO A 69 3.91 4.94 -13.26
N ILE A 70 5.14 5.47 -13.25
CA ILE A 70 6.19 5.02 -12.31
C ILE A 70 5.79 5.36 -10.87
N THR A 71 5.26 6.57 -10.64
CA THR A 71 4.88 7.01 -9.29
C THR A 71 3.67 6.23 -8.77
N ASN A 72 2.66 5.94 -9.61
CA ASN A 72 1.49 5.16 -9.16
C ASN A 72 1.83 3.68 -8.98
N LEU A 73 2.38 3.02 -10.00
CA LEU A 73 2.67 1.58 -9.92
C LEU A 73 3.76 1.28 -8.88
N GLY A 74 4.85 2.03 -8.92
CA GLY A 74 5.96 1.90 -7.97
C GLY A 74 5.58 2.39 -6.58
N GLY A 75 4.82 3.47 -6.48
CA GLY A 75 4.32 4.00 -5.21
C GLY A 75 3.48 2.97 -4.47
N ASN A 76 2.47 2.38 -5.13
CA ASN A 76 1.62 1.37 -4.52
C ASN A 76 2.38 0.07 -4.19
N LEU A 77 3.38 -0.31 -4.98
CA LEU A 77 4.23 -1.45 -4.63
C LEU A 77 5.11 -1.19 -3.38
N ILE A 78 5.62 0.03 -3.20
CA ILE A 78 6.55 0.37 -2.12
C ILE A 78 5.82 0.79 -0.84
N LEU A 79 4.63 1.39 -0.95
CA LEU A 79 3.93 2.04 0.16
C LEU A 79 3.65 1.07 1.33
N LEU A 80 3.19 -0.15 1.03
CA LEU A 80 2.88 -1.16 2.04
C LEU A 80 3.96 -2.24 2.21
N PHE A 81 5.09 -2.11 1.54
CA PHE A 81 6.25 -2.96 1.79
C PHE A 81 6.72 -2.93 3.26
N PRO A 82 6.88 -1.77 3.92
CA PRO A 82 7.30 -1.74 5.33
C PRO A 82 6.29 -2.42 6.26
N MET A 83 4.99 -2.37 5.95
CA MET A 83 3.96 -3.07 6.73
C MET A 83 4.24 -4.58 6.80
N GLY A 84 4.80 -5.17 5.75
CA GLY A 84 5.25 -6.56 5.72
C GLY A 84 6.32 -6.91 6.76
N LEU A 85 7.17 -5.93 7.13
CA LEU A 85 8.17 -6.09 8.18
C LEU A 85 7.57 -5.91 9.57
N TYR A 86 6.69 -4.93 9.73
CA TYR A 86 6.14 -4.54 11.03
C TYR A 86 5.07 -5.49 11.54
N LEU A 87 4.11 -5.87 10.69
CA LEU A 87 2.95 -6.65 11.09
C LEU A 87 3.31 -7.98 11.79
N PRO A 88 4.22 -8.82 11.26
CA PRO A 88 4.60 -10.06 11.95
C PRO A 88 5.50 -9.86 13.18
N PHE A 89 6.14 -8.69 13.31
CA PHE A 89 6.90 -8.34 14.52
C PHE A 89 5.96 -8.06 15.71
N PHE A 90 4.91 -7.27 15.50
CA PHE A 90 3.95 -6.93 16.57
C PHE A 90 2.92 -8.04 16.80
N ILE A 91 2.45 -8.69 15.73
CA ILE A 91 1.42 -9.73 15.81
C ILE A 91 2.06 -11.11 15.67
N LYS A 92 2.51 -11.67 16.81
CA LYS A 92 3.20 -12.97 16.88
C LYS A 92 2.40 -14.16 16.30
N LYS A 93 1.09 -14.02 16.11
CA LYS A 93 0.20 -15.03 15.49
C LYS A 93 0.39 -15.11 13.97
N ILE A 94 0.88 -14.06 13.32
CA ILE A 94 1.08 -14.00 11.88
C ILE A 94 2.44 -14.63 11.53
N LYS A 95 2.45 -15.94 11.33
CA LYS A 95 3.67 -16.71 11.00
C LYS A 95 3.68 -17.28 9.58
N LYS A 96 2.49 -17.48 8.99
CA LYS A 96 2.32 -18.05 7.65
C LYS A 96 2.05 -16.93 6.65
N VAL A 97 2.58 -17.09 5.43
CA VAL A 97 2.33 -16.15 4.33
C VAL A 97 0.84 -16.04 4.06
N SER A 98 0.09 -17.16 4.04
CA SER A 98 -1.35 -17.15 3.81
C SER A 98 -2.12 -16.33 4.85
N THR A 99 -1.83 -16.53 6.14
CA THR A 99 -2.45 -15.74 7.21
C THR A 99 -2.10 -14.26 7.09
N PHE A 100 -0.84 -13.94 6.78
CA PHE A 100 -0.40 -12.56 6.53
C PHE A 100 -1.15 -11.95 5.33
N SER A 101 -1.24 -12.66 4.21
CA SER A 101 -1.90 -12.22 2.98
C SER A 101 -3.38 -11.90 3.21
N VAL A 102 -4.11 -12.74 3.96
CA VAL A 102 -5.53 -12.44 4.28
C VAL A 102 -5.65 -11.14 5.07
N TRP A 103 -4.86 -10.98 6.13
CA TRP A 103 -4.92 -9.76 6.95
C TRP A 103 -4.52 -8.51 6.19
N ILE A 104 -3.45 -8.58 5.39
CA ILE A 104 -3.00 -7.41 4.63
C ILE A 104 -4.01 -7.04 3.53
N ILE A 105 -4.60 -8.00 2.83
CA ILE A 105 -5.64 -7.73 1.83
C ILE A 105 -6.84 -7.03 2.48
N ILE A 106 -7.28 -7.48 3.66
CA ILE A 106 -8.35 -6.80 4.41
C ILE A 106 -7.96 -5.36 4.76
N ILE A 107 -6.74 -5.14 5.26
CA ILE A 107 -6.25 -3.80 5.59
C ILE A 107 -6.25 -2.91 4.34
N ILE A 108 -5.71 -3.39 3.23
CA ILE A 108 -5.61 -2.63 1.98
C ILE A 108 -7.01 -2.31 1.44
N PHE A 109 -7.90 -3.29 1.41
CA PHE A 109 -9.29 -3.09 0.99
C PHE A 109 -9.97 -1.99 1.82
N LEU A 110 -9.77 -1.98 3.14
CA LEU A 110 -10.32 -0.94 4.01
C LEU A 110 -9.69 0.44 3.73
N LEU A 111 -8.38 0.50 3.45
CA LEU A 111 -7.72 1.76 3.08
C LEU A 111 -8.33 2.36 1.81
N GLU A 112 -8.43 1.55 0.75
CA GLU A 112 -9.04 1.94 -0.53
C GLU A 112 -10.50 2.36 -0.36
N LEU A 113 -11.26 1.62 0.43
CA LEU A 113 -12.66 1.95 0.72
C LEU A 113 -12.79 3.27 1.48
N ILE A 114 -11.95 3.51 2.48
CA ILE A 114 -11.93 4.79 3.22
C ILE A 114 -11.52 5.92 2.27
N GLN A 115 -10.53 5.71 1.39
CA GLN A 115 -10.12 6.72 0.41
C GLN A 115 -11.25 7.09 -0.55
N LEU A 116 -12.02 6.10 -1.01
CA LEU A 116 -13.23 6.32 -1.81
C LEU A 116 -14.27 7.11 -0.99
N LEU A 117 -14.64 6.66 0.20
CA LEU A 117 -15.69 7.32 0.99
C LEU A 117 -15.31 8.74 1.41
N THR A 118 -14.03 9.01 1.64
CA THR A 118 -13.51 10.32 2.04
C THR A 118 -13.16 11.24 0.87
N THR A 119 -13.43 10.81 -0.36
CA THR A 119 -13.11 11.57 -1.60
C THR A 119 -11.61 11.86 -1.78
N ARG A 120 -10.75 11.03 -1.19
CA ARG A 120 -9.28 11.18 -1.17
C ARG A 120 -8.56 10.36 -2.23
N GLY A 121 -9.23 9.41 -2.87
CA GLY A 121 -8.60 8.51 -3.83
C GLY A 121 -9.60 7.84 -4.76
N ALA A 122 -9.24 6.69 -5.30
CA ALA A 122 -10.15 5.78 -5.98
C ALA A 122 -10.12 4.45 -5.22
N PHE A 123 -11.13 3.62 -5.41
CA PHE A 123 -11.06 2.22 -5.05
C PHE A 123 -10.53 1.46 -6.27
N ASP A 124 -9.26 1.04 -6.23
CA ASP A 124 -8.63 0.37 -7.37
C ASP A 124 -8.12 -1.03 -7.01
N ILE A 125 -8.67 -2.05 -7.67
CA ILE A 125 -8.23 -3.44 -7.50
C ILE A 125 -6.75 -3.64 -7.90
N ASP A 126 -6.22 -2.84 -8.83
CA ASP A 126 -4.81 -2.89 -9.22
C ASP A 126 -3.91 -2.43 -8.08
N ASP A 127 -4.34 -1.41 -7.34
CA ASP A 127 -3.64 -0.89 -6.18
C ASP A 127 -3.68 -1.88 -5.03
N ILE A 128 -4.80 -2.61 -4.85
CA ILE A 128 -4.87 -3.73 -3.90
C ILE A 128 -3.85 -4.81 -4.24
N ILE A 129 -3.73 -5.18 -5.52
CA ILE A 129 -2.77 -6.19 -5.98
C ILE A 129 -1.33 -5.73 -5.73
N LEU A 130 -0.98 -4.51 -6.16
CA LEU A 130 0.38 -3.97 -6.03
C LEU A 130 0.80 -3.82 -4.56
N ASN A 131 -0.06 -3.23 -3.73
CA ASN A 131 0.19 -3.10 -2.30
C ASN A 131 0.35 -4.46 -1.61
N THR A 132 -0.47 -5.46 -2.01
CA THR A 132 -0.36 -6.82 -1.47
C THR A 132 0.98 -7.45 -1.83
N LEU A 133 1.42 -7.31 -3.09
CA LEU A 133 2.74 -7.79 -3.54
C LEU A 133 3.86 -7.12 -2.75
N GLY A 134 3.81 -5.81 -2.59
CA GLY A 134 4.76 -5.03 -1.79
C GLY A 134 4.88 -5.54 -0.36
N ALA A 135 3.73 -5.68 0.31
CA ALA A 135 3.67 -6.16 1.68
C ALA A 135 4.16 -7.62 1.83
N ILE A 136 3.86 -8.49 0.87
CA ILE A 136 4.38 -9.87 0.86
C ILE A 136 5.91 -9.87 0.72
N LEU A 137 6.49 -9.04 -0.15
CA LEU A 137 7.95 -8.90 -0.25
C LEU A 137 8.57 -8.48 1.08
N GLY A 138 7.98 -7.50 1.77
CA GLY A 138 8.38 -7.10 3.11
C GLY A 138 8.29 -8.26 4.12
N PHE A 139 7.22 -9.04 4.09
CA PHE A 139 7.04 -10.21 4.96
C PHE A 139 8.08 -11.31 4.69
N VAL A 140 8.42 -11.56 3.42
CA VAL A 140 9.47 -12.52 3.05
C VAL A 140 10.82 -12.07 3.60
N ILE A 141 11.14 -10.77 3.51
CA ILE A 141 12.37 -10.21 4.07
C ILE A 141 12.38 -10.35 5.60
N TRP A 142 11.26 -10.09 6.27
CA TRP A 142 11.14 -10.31 7.71
C TRP A 142 11.48 -11.74 8.13
N ARG A 143 11.11 -12.74 7.31
CA ARG A 143 11.38 -14.17 7.59
C ARG A 143 12.85 -14.57 7.44
N THR A 144 13.70 -13.73 6.86
CA THR A 144 15.12 -14.06 6.70
C THR A 144 15.83 -14.18 8.06
N LYS A 145 16.77 -15.13 8.17
CA LYS A 145 17.58 -15.35 9.39
C LYS A 145 18.21 -14.08 9.98
N PRO A 146 18.83 -13.16 9.20
CA PRO A 146 19.43 -11.95 9.77
C PRO A 146 18.39 -11.04 10.45
N ILE A 147 17.24 -10.81 9.82
CA ILE A 147 16.18 -9.96 10.38
C ILE A 147 15.58 -10.59 11.62
N GLN A 148 15.35 -11.92 11.59
CA GLN A 148 14.87 -12.66 12.76
C GLN A 148 15.87 -12.58 13.93
N LYS A 149 17.18 -12.68 13.69
CA LYS A 149 18.22 -12.59 14.74
C LYS A 149 18.32 -11.18 15.33
N LEU A 150 18.10 -10.15 14.51
CA LEU A 150 18.11 -8.74 14.91
C LEU A 150 16.90 -8.40 15.79
N LEU A 151 15.71 -8.87 15.39
CA LEU A 151 14.44 -8.47 15.99
C LEU A 151 13.88 -9.45 17.04
N LYS A 152 14.34 -10.70 17.11
CA LYS A 152 14.01 -11.65 18.20
C LYS A 152 15.04 -11.57 19.33
#